data_AF-A0A1E7F7U3-F1
#
_entry.id   AF-A0A1E7F7U3-F1
#
_cell.length_a   1.000
_cell.length_b   1.000
_cell.length_c   1.000
_cell.angle_alpha   90.00
_cell.angle_beta   90.00
_cell.angle_gamma   90.00
#
_symmetry.space_group_name_H-M   'P 1'
#
loop_
_entity.id
_entity.type
_entity.pdbx_description
1 polymer ?
#
loop_
_entity_poly.entity_id
_entity_poly.type
_entity_poly.pdbx_seq_one_letter_code
_entity_poly.pdbx_strand_id
1 'polypeptide(L)'
;MFMEGNNNQGSSSNNNGTDDLEMHPYFPEVDDEINANSVGLPDYYTEYMNELFHLALQILVQSLEVVACFSNSIRGGNILSVGESLTKQLLDTASDVADGKDLYHMLLGCIVNAESKLANGYLACKALRLLALDHPGIKEQMKLDINAQQCIGNAYQVGQVRHTLLKDESYQLWQTVCQQ
;
A
#
# COMPACT_ATOMS: atom_id res chain seq x y z
N MET A 1 49.35 3.97 51.34
CA MET A 1 48.58 3.22 50.32
C MET A 1 47.11 3.38 50.70
N PHE A 2 46.41 4.20 49.92
CA PHE A 2 44.96 4.30 49.66
C PHE A 2 43.86 4.02 50.71
N MET A 3 43.00 5.05 50.87
CA MET A 3 41.55 5.16 51.19
C MET A 3 41.10 4.79 52.63
N GLU A 4 40.59 5.71 53.49
CA GLU A 4 39.35 6.55 53.45
C GLU A 4 38.07 5.74 53.15
N GLY A 5 36.93 5.80 53.83
CA GLY A 5 36.39 6.59 54.96
C GLY A 5 35.08 5.88 55.44
N ASN A 6 34.78 5.83 56.73
CA ASN A 6 34.00 6.79 57.53
C ASN A 6 32.47 6.84 57.27
N ASN A 7 31.73 6.31 58.26
CA ASN A 7 30.59 6.91 58.99
C ASN A 7 29.16 7.08 58.43
N ASN A 8 28.24 6.77 59.36
CA ASN A 8 27.01 7.48 59.77
C ASN A 8 25.63 7.11 59.19
N GLN A 9 24.87 6.44 60.08
CA GLN A 9 23.57 6.80 60.67
C GLN A 9 22.65 7.86 60.02
N GLY A 10 21.35 7.48 60.02
CA GLY A 10 20.17 8.37 60.12
C GLY A 10 19.65 8.86 58.77
N SER A 11 18.36 9.10 58.50
CA SER A 11 17.11 9.06 59.26
C SER A 11 15.98 9.34 58.25
N SER A 12 14.76 8.93 58.58
CA SER A 12 13.48 9.61 58.30
C SER A 12 12.99 9.96 56.88
N SER A 13 11.73 9.55 56.67
CA SER A 13 10.59 10.36 56.20
C SER A 13 10.24 10.49 54.71
N ASN A 14 8.94 10.24 54.51
CA ASN A 14 7.95 10.96 53.68
C ASN A 14 7.79 10.66 52.19
N ASN A 15 6.62 10.07 51.90
CA ASN A 15 5.60 10.46 50.90
C ASN A 15 6.04 11.34 49.73
N ASN A 16 5.97 10.75 48.53
CA ASN A 16 5.35 11.27 47.30
C ASN A 16 4.98 9.99 46.51
N GLY A 17 3.74 9.71 46.11
CA GLY A 17 2.87 10.61 45.38
C GLY A 17 3.15 10.51 43.88
N THR A 18 3.10 9.30 43.31
CA THR A 18 2.89 9.07 41.87
C THR A 18 1.95 7.88 41.71
N ASP A 19 0.73 8.19 41.27
CA ASP A 19 -0.18 7.23 40.66
C ASP A 19 0.46 6.71 39.37
N ASP A 20 1.34 5.72 39.48
CA ASP A 20 1.69 4.87 38.34
C ASP A 20 0.72 3.70 38.35
N LEU A 21 -0.48 3.95 37.81
CA LEU A 21 -1.30 2.88 37.25
C LEU A 21 -0.49 2.26 36.10
N GLU A 22 0.37 1.29 36.43
CA GLU A 22 0.88 0.35 35.45
C GLU A 22 -0.35 -0.34 34.84
N MET A 23 -0.80 0.16 33.68
CA MET A 23 -1.67 -0.59 32.79
C MET A 23 -0.85 -1.77 32.28
N HIS A 24 -0.80 -2.84 33.08
CA HIS A 24 -0.50 -4.15 32.54
C HIS A 24 -1.59 -4.45 31.50
N PRO A 25 -1.22 -4.75 30.24
CA PRO A 25 -2.19 -5.29 29.31
C PRO A 25 -2.83 -6.49 29.98
N TYR A 26 -4.15 -6.46 30.15
CA TYR A 26 -4.89 -7.63 30.58
C TYR A 26 -4.77 -8.66 29.46
N PHE A 27 -3.82 -9.58 29.59
CA PHE A 27 -3.79 -10.81 28.82
C PHE A 27 -4.74 -11.76 29.56
N PRO A 28 -5.93 -12.06 29.03
CA PRO A 28 -6.76 -13.09 29.63
C PRO A 28 -5.93 -14.36 29.64
N GLU A 29 -5.74 -14.94 30.83
CA GLU A 29 -5.18 -16.27 30.97
C GLU A 29 -6.04 -17.19 30.10
N VAL A 30 -5.42 -17.73 29.06
CA VAL A 30 -6.09 -18.64 28.13
C VAL A 30 -6.20 -19.95 28.89
N ASP A 31 -7.36 -20.18 29.51
CA ASP A 31 -7.69 -21.51 30.02
C ASP A 31 -7.58 -22.50 28.85
N ASP A 32 -6.63 -23.42 28.98
CA ASP A 32 -6.32 -24.49 28.04
C ASP A 32 -7.49 -25.48 27.94
N GLU A 33 -8.57 -25.10 27.26
CA GLU A 33 -9.59 -26.03 26.75
C GLU A 33 -10.45 -25.38 25.64
N ILE A 34 -9.81 -24.71 24.68
CA ILE A 34 -10.49 -24.27 23.46
C ILE A 34 -10.59 -25.47 22.50
N ASN A 35 -11.74 -26.12 22.58
CA ASN A 35 -12.27 -27.06 21.58
C ASN A 35 -12.04 -26.49 20.16
N ALA A 36 -11.17 -27.15 19.39
CA ALA A 36 -10.62 -26.69 18.09
C ALA A 36 -11.65 -26.53 16.94
N ASN A 37 -12.95 -26.50 17.24
CA ASN A 37 -14.03 -26.46 16.24
C ASN A 37 -15.00 -25.28 16.38
N SER A 38 -14.71 -24.24 17.19
CA SER A 38 -15.66 -23.13 17.39
C SER A 38 -15.03 -21.79 17.75
N VAL A 39 -14.08 -21.30 16.94
CA VAL A 39 -13.77 -19.86 16.96
C VAL A 39 -13.78 -19.36 15.53
N GLY A 40 -14.96 -18.90 15.10
CA GLY A 40 -15.07 -18.07 13.91
C GLY A 40 -14.24 -16.81 14.14
N LEU A 41 -13.07 -16.74 13.51
CA LEU A 41 -12.33 -15.49 13.40
C LEU A 41 -13.27 -14.47 12.73
N PRO A 42 -13.61 -13.35 13.38
CA PRO A 42 -14.83 -12.63 13.03
C PRO A 42 -14.66 -11.83 11.75
N ASP A 43 -15.72 -11.79 10.94
CA ASP A 43 -15.84 -10.98 9.71
C ASP A 43 -15.31 -9.54 9.86
N TYR A 44 -15.36 -8.97 11.06
CA TYR A 44 -14.86 -7.63 11.39
C TYR A 44 -13.37 -7.40 11.05
N TYR A 45 -12.49 -8.38 11.32
CA TYR A 45 -11.06 -8.21 11.01
C TYR A 45 -10.83 -8.18 9.48
N THR A 46 -11.58 -8.99 8.74
CA THR A 46 -11.52 -9.04 7.28
C THR A 46 -12.06 -7.75 6.66
N GLU A 47 -13.16 -7.21 7.18
CA GLU A 47 -13.71 -5.92 6.76
C GLU A 47 -12.71 -4.78 7.02
N TYR A 48 -12.16 -4.71 8.23
CA TYR A 48 -11.12 -3.74 8.58
C TYR A 48 -9.91 -3.81 7.65
N MET A 49 -9.40 -5.01 7.35
CA MET A 49 -8.28 -5.18 6.43
C MET A 49 -8.61 -4.77 5.00
N ASN A 50 -9.85 -4.97 4.55
CA ASN A 50 -10.30 -4.51 3.24
C ASN A 50 -10.35 -2.98 3.16
N GLU A 51 -10.81 -2.31 4.22
CA GLU A 51 -10.83 -0.84 4.30
C GLU A 51 -9.41 -0.27 4.32
N LEU A 52 -8.51 -0.83 5.13
CA LEU A 52 -7.10 -0.42 5.15
C LEU A 52 -6.44 -0.60 3.79
N PHE A 53 -6.71 -1.72 3.13
CA PHE A 53 -6.16 -1.98 1.80
C PHE A 53 -6.69 -0.97 0.76
N HIS A 54 -7.98 -0.64 0.82
CA HIS A 54 -8.56 0.40 -0.03
C HIS A 54 -7.90 1.77 0.21
N LEU A 55 -7.71 2.15 1.48
CA LEU A 55 -7.04 3.39 1.85
C LEU A 55 -5.59 3.42 1.36
N ALA A 56 -4.86 2.32 1.48
CA ALA A 56 -3.50 2.20 0.96
C ALA A 56 -3.44 2.40 -0.56
N LEU A 57 -4.40 1.84 -1.31
CA LEU A 57 -4.50 2.07 -2.76
C LEU A 57 -4.80 3.53 -3.10
N GLN A 58 -5.65 4.21 -2.32
CA GLN A 58 -5.91 5.64 -2.52
C GLN A 58 -4.65 6.48 -2.30
N ILE A 59 -3.91 6.22 -1.21
CA ILE A 59 -2.65 6.92 -0.90
C ILE A 59 -1.62 6.67 -2.01
N LEU A 60 -1.51 5.44 -2.50
CA LEU A 60 -0.64 5.10 -3.61
C LEU A 60 -1.00 5.91 -4.86
N VAL A 61 -2.27 5.91 -5.28
CA VAL A 61 -2.72 6.66 -6.46
C VAL A 61 -2.43 8.14 -6.31
N GLN A 62 -2.76 8.75 -5.17
CA GLN A 62 -2.50 10.18 -4.93
C GLN A 62 -1.00 10.49 -4.98
N SER A 63 -0.17 9.61 -4.41
CA SER A 63 1.29 9.75 -4.45
C SER A 63 1.81 9.69 -5.89
N LEU A 64 1.32 8.75 -6.70
CA LEU A 64 1.66 8.64 -8.12
C LEU A 64 1.18 9.83 -8.93
N GLU A 65 -0.02 10.37 -8.64
CA GLU A 65 -0.54 11.57 -9.31
C GLU A 65 0.31 12.81 -9.01
N VAL A 66 0.76 12.97 -7.76
CA VAL A 66 1.67 14.05 -7.36
C VAL A 66 2.98 13.92 -8.14
N VAL A 67 3.57 12.72 -8.19
CA VAL A 67 4.79 12.45 -8.96
C VAL A 67 4.59 12.77 -10.46
N ALA A 68 3.51 12.28 -11.06
CA ALA A 68 3.18 12.55 -12.47
C ALA A 68 2.96 14.06 -12.73
N CYS A 69 2.34 14.78 -11.80
CA CYS A 69 2.16 16.24 -11.90
C CYS A 69 3.50 16.99 -11.83
N PHE A 70 4.40 16.59 -10.94
CA PHE A 70 5.75 17.13 -10.87
C PHE A 70 6.55 16.82 -12.15
N SER A 71 6.49 15.60 -12.66
CA SER A 71 7.14 15.19 -13.91
C SER A 71 6.64 16.00 -15.12
N ASN A 72 5.32 16.20 -15.23
CA ASN A 72 4.72 17.01 -16.29
C ASN A 72 5.06 18.50 -16.17
N SER A 73 5.13 19.04 -14.95
CA SER A 73 5.56 20.42 -14.69
C SER A 73 7.03 20.63 -15.06
N ILE A 74 7.86 19.61 -14.84
CA ILE A 74 9.28 19.61 -15.21
C ILE A 74 9.49 19.48 -16.72
N ARG A 75 8.61 18.81 -17.47
CA ARG A 75 8.63 18.84 -18.94
C ARG A 75 8.31 20.22 -19.54
N GLY A 76 7.63 21.09 -18.79
CA GLY A 76 7.29 22.46 -19.18
C GLY A 76 8.34 23.53 -18.84
N GLY A 77 9.44 23.17 -18.17
CA GLY A 77 10.52 24.08 -17.79
C GLY A 77 11.89 23.40 -17.81
N ASN A 78 12.98 24.16 -17.87
CA ASN A 78 14.37 23.65 -18.05
C ASN A 78 14.96 22.84 -16.86
N ILE A 79 14.17 22.06 -16.11
CA ILE A 79 14.63 21.25 -14.95
C ILE A 79 14.50 19.74 -15.26
N LEU A 80 14.71 19.34 -16.52
CA LEU A 80 14.44 17.97 -16.98
C LEU A 80 15.15 16.85 -16.19
N SER A 81 16.36 17.07 -15.65
CA SER A 81 17.17 15.96 -15.13
C SER A 81 16.82 15.50 -13.71
N VAL A 82 16.24 16.35 -12.86
CA VAL A 82 15.99 16.01 -11.44
C VAL A 82 14.65 15.30 -11.26
N GLY A 83 13.61 15.74 -11.99
CA GLY A 83 12.28 15.12 -11.95
C GLY A 83 12.25 13.71 -12.52
N GLU A 84 12.95 13.50 -13.63
CA GLU A 84 13.10 12.18 -14.25
C GLU A 84 13.86 11.22 -13.32
N SER A 85 14.90 11.70 -12.63
CA SER A 85 15.67 10.90 -11.68
C SER A 85 14.88 10.51 -10.43
N LEU A 86 14.10 11.42 -9.85
CA LEU A 86 13.30 11.14 -8.64
C LEU A 86 12.14 10.19 -8.95
N THR A 87 11.47 10.41 -10.07
CA THR A 87 10.38 9.55 -10.57
C THR A 87 10.92 8.16 -10.86
N LYS A 88 12.07 8.07 -11.56
CA LYS A 88 12.75 6.81 -11.81
C LYS A 88 13.17 6.10 -10.52
N GLN A 89 13.72 6.79 -9.52
CA GLN A 89 14.12 6.15 -8.24
C GLN A 89 12.93 5.63 -7.42
N LEU A 90 11.84 6.41 -7.33
CA LEU A 90 10.62 5.97 -6.65
C LEU A 90 10.00 4.75 -7.35
N LEU A 91 10.04 4.72 -8.68
CA LEU A 91 9.50 3.64 -9.51
C LEU A 91 10.41 2.40 -9.57
N ASP A 92 11.73 2.60 -9.61
CA ASP A 92 12.73 1.53 -9.49
C ASP A 92 12.57 0.83 -8.13
N THR A 93 12.33 1.58 -7.05
CA THR A 93 12.03 1.02 -5.71
C THR A 93 10.68 0.29 -5.68
N ALA A 94 9.70 0.74 -6.47
CA ALA A 94 8.41 0.07 -6.60
C ALA A 94 8.48 -1.21 -7.47
N SER A 95 9.52 -1.35 -8.29
CA SER A 95 9.74 -2.47 -9.22
C SER A 95 10.79 -3.47 -8.72
N ASP A 96 11.73 -3.04 -7.87
CA ASP A 96 12.81 -3.86 -7.33
C ASP A 96 12.34 -4.59 -6.06
N VAL A 97 11.87 -5.81 -6.27
CA VAL A 97 11.16 -6.64 -5.30
C VAL A 97 12.01 -7.86 -5.03
N ALA A 98 13.04 -7.69 -4.22
CA ALA A 98 13.78 -8.81 -3.66
C ALA A 98 12.89 -9.74 -2.79
N ASP A 99 11.69 -9.28 -2.39
CA ASP A 99 10.88 -9.88 -1.32
C ASP A 99 9.54 -10.52 -1.77
N GLY A 100 9.31 -10.71 -3.07
CA GLY A 100 8.21 -11.54 -3.58
C GLY A 100 6.78 -10.95 -3.54
N LYS A 101 6.60 -9.63 -3.47
CA LYS A 101 5.33 -8.97 -3.79
C LYS A 101 5.59 -7.72 -4.61
N ASP A 102 5.58 -7.85 -5.93
CA ASP A 102 5.76 -6.67 -6.77
C ASP A 102 4.47 -5.85 -6.82
N LEU A 103 4.66 -4.54 -6.90
CA LEU A 103 3.54 -3.62 -7.01
C LEU A 103 2.70 -3.94 -8.25
N TYR A 104 3.37 -4.36 -9.33
CA TYR A 104 2.76 -4.74 -10.59
C TYR A 104 1.75 -5.91 -10.45
N HIS A 105 2.16 -7.09 -9.96
CA HIS A 105 1.25 -8.23 -9.82
C HIS A 105 0.21 -7.99 -8.73
N MET A 106 0.52 -7.22 -7.68
CA MET A 106 -0.49 -6.82 -6.68
C MET A 106 -1.62 -6.00 -7.33
N LEU A 107 -1.27 -5.01 -8.15
CA LEU A 107 -2.25 -4.18 -8.86
C LEU A 107 -3.02 -5.01 -9.90
N LEU A 108 -2.35 -5.90 -10.65
CA LEU A 108 -3.05 -6.84 -11.53
C LEU A 108 -4.02 -7.75 -10.78
N GLY A 109 -3.62 -8.26 -9.61
CA GLY A 109 -4.50 -9.06 -8.76
C GLY A 109 -5.75 -8.29 -8.31
N CYS A 110 -5.65 -6.97 -8.11
CA CYS A 110 -6.81 -6.12 -7.84
C CYS A 110 -7.73 -5.98 -9.06
N ILE A 111 -7.17 -5.86 -10.26
CA ILE A 111 -7.93 -5.77 -11.52
C ILE A 111 -8.68 -7.09 -11.79
N VAL A 112 -8.02 -8.24 -11.60
CA VAL A 112 -8.66 -9.57 -11.72
C VAL A 112 -9.89 -9.67 -10.83
N ASN A 113 -9.80 -9.11 -9.62
CA ASN A 113 -10.89 -9.16 -8.63
C ASN A 113 -11.90 -8.01 -8.75
N ALA A 114 -11.86 -7.20 -9.81
CA ALA A 114 -12.70 -6.01 -9.95
C ALA A 114 -14.21 -6.30 -9.91
N GLU A 115 -14.65 -7.49 -10.32
CA GLU A 115 -16.06 -7.91 -10.23
C GLU A 115 -16.60 -7.92 -8.80
N SER A 116 -15.73 -8.27 -7.85
CA SER A 116 -16.05 -8.34 -6.42
C SER A 116 -15.76 -7.02 -5.70
N LYS A 117 -14.73 -6.28 -6.14
CA LYS A 117 -14.26 -5.04 -5.49
C LYS A 117 -13.99 -3.96 -6.53
N LEU A 118 -15.08 -3.39 -7.07
CA LEU A 118 -15.03 -2.39 -8.17
C LEU A 118 -14.13 -1.19 -7.87
N ALA A 119 -14.19 -0.66 -6.65
CA ALA A 119 -13.40 0.50 -6.24
C ALA A 119 -11.89 0.21 -6.22
N ASN A 120 -11.49 -0.99 -5.79
CA ASN A 120 -10.08 -1.40 -5.80
C ASN A 120 -9.60 -1.65 -7.22
N GLY A 121 -10.44 -2.27 -8.07
CA GLY A 121 -10.14 -2.42 -9.49
C GLY A 121 -9.93 -1.07 -10.18
N TYR A 122 -10.77 -0.08 -9.89
CA TYR A 122 -10.62 1.29 -10.41
C TYR A 122 -9.29 1.92 -9.99
N LEU A 123 -8.97 1.90 -8.69
CA LEU A 123 -7.72 2.47 -8.18
C LEU A 123 -6.50 1.74 -8.77
N ALA A 124 -6.59 0.43 -8.95
CA ALA A 124 -5.52 -0.37 -9.54
C ALA A 124 -5.31 -0.07 -11.03
N CYS A 125 -6.38 0.07 -11.81
CA CYS A 125 -6.28 0.50 -13.22
C CYS A 125 -5.62 1.88 -13.32
N LYS A 126 -6.03 2.82 -12.46
CA LYS A 126 -5.48 4.17 -12.44
C LYS A 126 -3.99 4.17 -12.05
N ALA A 127 -3.62 3.43 -11.00
CA ALA A 127 -2.23 3.29 -10.57
C ALA A 127 -1.36 2.70 -11.68
N LEU A 128 -1.76 1.58 -12.29
CA LEU A 128 -1.02 0.97 -13.39
C LEU A 128 -0.90 1.88 -14.61
N ARG A 129 -1.92 2.70 -14.91
CA ARG A 129 -1.84 3.67 -16.00
C ARG A 129 -0.78 4.73 -15.73
N LEU A 130 -0.74 5.28 -14.52
CA LEU A 130 0.27 6.26 -14.12
C LEU A 130 1.68 5.64 -14.19
N LEU A 131 1.84 4.41 -13.67
CA LEU A 131 3.10 3.67 -13.76
C LEU A 131 3.53 3.43 -15.21
N ALA A 132 2.62 3.01 -16.09
CA ALA A 132 2.94 2.73 -17.49
C ALA A 132 3.21 4.00 -18.33
N LEU A 133 2.69 5.16 -17.92
CA LEU A 133 3.01 6.44 -18.56
C LEU A 133 4.43 6.89 -18.24
N ASP A 134 4.85 6.74 -16.99
CA ASP A 134 6.14 7.26 -16.49
C ASP A 134 7.27 6.23 -16.54
N HIS A 135 6.97 4.92 -16.65
CA HIS A 135 7.97 3.85 -16.67
C HIS A 135 7.91 2.97 -17.95
N PRO A 136 8.87 3.13 -18.87
CA PRO A 136 8.93 2.34 -20.11
C PRO A 136 8.99 0.82 -19.88
N GLY A 137 9.71 0.36 -18.84
CA GLY A 137 9.82 -1.07 -18.50
C GLY A 137 8.47 -1.73 -18.17
N ILE A 138 7.68 -1.16 -17.25
CA ILE A 138 6.32 -1.61 -16.95
C ILE A 138 5.43 -1.58 -18.20
N LYS A 139 5.50 -0.51 -19.01
CA LYS A 139 4.73 -0.43 -20.26
C LYS A 139 5.07 -1.58 -21.20
N GLU A 140 6.34 -1.86 -21.43
CA GLU A 140 6.78 -2.96 -22.29
C GLU A 140 6.46 -4.34 -21.68
N GLN A 141 6.60 -4.51 -20.36
CA GLN A 141 6.19 -5.72 -19.66
C GLN A 141 4.69 -5.99 -19.85
N MET A 142 3.83 -4.99 -19.68
CA MET A 142 2.39 -5.10 -19.87
C MET A 142 1.98 -5.36 -21.33
N LYS A 143 2.74 -4.84 -22.29
CA LYS A 143 2.54 -5.14 -23.73
C LYS A 143 2.84 -6.60 -24.06
N LEU A 144 3.81 -7.20 -23.40
CA LEU A 144 4.20 -8.60 -23.64
C LEU A 144 3.37 -9.58 -22.80
N ASP A 145 2.80 -9.13 -21.68
CA ASP A 145 1.97 -9.92 -20.79
C ASP A 145 0.53 -10.04 -21.28
N ILE A 146 0.22 -11.17 -21.94
CA ILE A 146 -1.12 -11.49 -22.45
C ILE A 146 -2.16 -11.51 -21.31
N ASN A 147 -1.77 -11.97 -20.11
CA ASN A 147 -2.69 -12.04 -18.98
C ASN A 147 -3.06 -10.63 -18.52
N ALA A 148 -2.09 -9.72 -18.46
CA ALA A 148 -2.35 -8.32 -18.12
C ALA A 148 -3.35 -7.68 -19.09
N GLN A 149 -3.18 -7.90 -20.40
CA GLN A 149 -4.11 -7.41 -21.41
C GLN A 149 -5.52 -7.98 -21.19
N GLN A 150 -5.65 -9.28 -21.01
CA GLN A 150 -6.94 -9.90 -20.76
C GLN A 150 -7.61 -9.36 -19.49
N CYS A 151 -6.84 -9.13 -18.42
CA CYS A 151 -7.34 -8.55 -17.17
C CYS A 151 -7.92 -7.15 -17.39
N ILE A 152 -7.23 -6.30 -18.15
CA ILE A 152 -7.70 -4.95 -18.48
C ILE A 152 -8.99 -5.01 -19.31
N GLY A 153 -9.04 -5.91 -20.30
CA GLY A 153 -10.23 -6.13 -21.12
C GLY A 153 -11.45 -6.58 -20.29
N ASN A 154 -11.24 -7.49 -19.34
CA ASN A 154 -12.30 -7.93 -18.44
C ASN A 154 -12.78 -6.79 -17.53
N ALA A 155 -11.86 -6.05 -16.92
CA ALA A 155 -12.21 -4.90 -16.08
C ALA A 155 -13.00 -3.83 -16.84
N TYR A 156 -12.69 -3.62 -18.13
CA TYR A 156 -13.46 -2.75 -19.00
C TYR A 156 -14.90 -3.24 -19.20
N GLN A 157 -15.10 -4.53 -19.47
CA GLN A 157 -16.44 -5.12 -19.61
C GLN A 157 -17.24 -5.00 -18.30
N VAL A 158 -16.61 -5.28 -17.17
CA VAL A 158 -17.23 -5.13 -15.84
C VAL A 158 -17.62 -3.66 -15.59
N GLY A 159 -16.72 -2.73 -15.91
CA GLY A 159 -16.95 -1.30 -15.80
C GLY A 159 -18.12 -0.81 -16.65
N GLN A 160 -18.23 -1.30 -17.89
CA GLN A 160 -19.34 -0.94 -18.79
C GLN A 160 -20.72 -1.26 -18.19
N VAL A 161 -20.81 -2.36 -17.44
CA VAL A 161 -22.08 -2.83 -16.87
C VAL A 161 -22.34 -2.21 -15.50
N ARG A 162 -21.30 -1.99 -14.69
CA ARG A 162 -21.47 -1.78 -13.24
C ARG A 162 -20.77 -0.54 -12.67
N HIS A 163 -19.81 0.07 -13.37
CA HIS A 163 -18.98 1.14 -12.79
C HIS A 163 -18.27 2.02 -13.84
N THR A 164 -18.85 3.20 -14.12
CA THR A 164 -18.34 4.14 -15.15
C THR A 164 -16.88 4.52 -14.96
N LEU A 165 -16.43 4.81 -13.73
CA LEU A 165 -15.03 5.19 -13.50
C LEU A 165 -14.05 4.03 -13.78
N LEU A 166 -14.48 2.79 -13.56
CA LEU A 166 -13.66 1.60 -13.85
C LEU A 166 -13.56 1.41 -15.36
N LYS A 167 -14.67 1.58 -16.08
CA LYS A 167 -14.70 1.56 -17.54
C LYS A 167 -13.71 2.58 -18.10
N ASP A 168 -13.77 3.82 -17.63
CA ASP A 168 -12.96 4.89 -18.18
C ASP A 168 -11.46 4.66 -17.91
N GLU A 169 -11.08 4.29 -16.69
CA GLU A 169 -9.67 4.04 -16.35
C GLU A 169 -9.10 2.78 -17.01
N SER A 170 -9.86 1.67 -17.05
CA SER A 170 -9.42 0.46 -17.75
C SER A 170 -9.24 0.70 -19.26
N TYR A 171 -10.11 1.52 -19.87
CA TYR A 171 -9.95 1.91 -21.27
C TYR A 171 -8.71 2.78 -21.49
N GLN A 172 -8.48 3.79 -20.65
CA GLN A 172 -7.27 4.63 -20.76
C GLN A 172 -5.99 3.82 -20.54
N LEU A 173 -6.00 2.87 -19.61
CA LEU A 173 -4.88 1.94 -19.39
C LEU A 173 -4.63 1.10 -20.64
N TRP A 174 -5.69 0.54 -21.24
CA TRP A 174 -5.59 -0.21 -22.50
C TRP A 174 -4.98 0.64 -23.62
N GLN A 175 -5.40 1.89 -23.78
CA GLN A 175 -4.82 2.79 -24.77
C GLN A 175 -3.33 3.06 -24.50
N THR A 176 -2.95 3.23 -23.24
CA THR A 176 -1.57 3.53 -22.84
C THR A 176 -0.62 2.38 -23.17
N VAL A 177 -1.08 1.14 -22.97
CA VAL A 177 -0.26 -0.07 -23.09
C VAL A 177 -0.39 -0.69 -24.48
N CYS A 178 -1.61 -0.94 -24.96
CA CYS A 178 -1.88 -1.81 -26.11
C CYS A 178 -2.00 -1.08 -27.46
N GLN A 179 -2.20 0.25 -27.47
CA GLN A 179 -2.41 1.00 -28.71
C GLN A 179 -1.41 2.16 -28.82
N GLN A 180 -0.26 1.92 -29.47
CA GLN A 180 0.65 2.93 -30.03
C GLN A 180 1.67 2.28 -30.96
#